data_AF-A0A937TXL2-F1
#
_entry.id   AF-A0A937TXL2-F1
#
_cell.length_a   1.000
_cell.length_b   1.000
_cell.length_c   1.000
_cell.angle_alpha   90.00
_cell.angle_beta   90.00
_cell.angle_gamma   90.00
#
_symmetry.space_group_name_H-M   'P 1'
#
loop_
_entity.id
_entity.type
_entity.pdbx_description
1 polymer ?
#
loop_
_entity_poly.entity_id
_entity_poly.type
_entity_poly.pdbx_seq_one_letter_code
_entity_poly.pdbx_strand_id
1 'polypeptide(L)'
;MENRTVTQALREMLREQLCCVGRVAARHQLPDDAVWDVVKGFEVIYRRACQQVERSAGGSGGDSSPRRGGPHPGLAGLLDRLRREEAVAAPDEAGSLAGVGGEPTCG
;
A
#
# COMPACT_ATOMS: atom_id res chain seq x y z
N MET A 1 16.74 -22.25 -20.29
CA MET A 1 16.85 -22.80 -18.92
C MET A 1 16.69 -21.70 -17.86
N GLU A 2 17.13 -20.47 -18.16
CA GLU A 2 17.12 -19.28 -17.30
C GLU A 2 15.75 -18.84 -16.75
N ASN A 3 14.68 -18.89 -17.56
CA ASN A 3 13.35 -18.42 -17.12
C ASN A 3 12.75 -19.23 -15.97
N ARG A 4 13.01 -20.54 -15.89
CA ARG A 4 12.53 -21.35 -14.76
C ARG A 4 13.19 -20.91 -13.46
N THR A 5 14.48 -20.57 -13.50
CA THR A 5 15.22 -20.04 -12.35
C THR A 5 14.67 -18.69 -11.92
N VAL A 6 14.36 -17.79 -12.86
CA VAL A 6 13.78 -16.48 -12.56
C VAL A 6 12.38 -16.61 -11.96
N THR A 7 11.51 -17.45 -12.53
CA THR A 7 10.18 -17.70 -11.97
C THR A 7 10.26 -18.31 -10.56
N GLN A 8 11.21 -19.21 -10.32
CA GLN A 8 11.44 -19.76 -8.99
C GLN A 8 11.89 -18.68 -8.00
N ALA A 9 12.82 -17.79 -8.39
CA ALA A 9 13.26 -16.68 -7.56
C ALA A 9 12.10 -15.71 -7.24
N LEU A 10 11.24 -15.40 -8.22
CA LEU A 10 10.04 -14.58 -7.99
C LEU A 10 9.08 -15.23 -6.99
N ARG A 11 8.96 -16.56 -7.01
CA ARG A 11 8.10 -17.30 -6.07
C ARG A 11 8.66 -17.26 -4.65
N GLU A 12 9.96 -17.48 -4.48
CA GLU A 12 10.61 -17.36 -3.16
C GLU A 12 10.51 -15.93 -2.62
N MET A 13 10.71 -14.92 -3.46
CA MET A 13 10.52 -13.53 -3.07
C MET A 13 9.08 -13.25 -2.60
N LEU A 14 8.07 -13.73 -3.34
CA LEU A 14 6.67 -13.59 -2.92
C LEU A 14 6.43 -14.24 -1.56
N ARG A 15 6.99 -15.44 -1.33
CA ARG A 15 6.88 -16.15 -0.05
C ARG A 15 7.46 -15.33 1.10
N GLU A 16 8.67 -14.78 0.94
CA GLU A 16 9.32 -13.94 1.95
C GLU A 16 8.52 -12.67 2.25
N GLN A 17 7.97 -12.02 1.22
CA GLN A 17 7.09 -10.85 1.38
C GLN A 17 5.83 -11.18 2.18
N LEU A 18 5.18 -12.31 1.88
CA LEU A 18 4.00 -12.76 2.62
C LEU A 18 4.34 -13.11 4.08
N CYS A 19 5.48 -13.74 4.34
CA CYS A 19 5.96 -13.98 5.70
C CYS A 19 6.28 -12.69 6.46
N CYS A 20 6.82 -11.67 5.79
CA CYS A 20 7.06 -10.35 6.38
C CYS A 20 5.73 -9.68 6.77
N VAL A 21 4.77 -9.62 5.85
CA VAL A 21 3.45 -9.04 6.11
C VAL A 21 2.71 -9.81 7.21
N GLY A 22 2.77 -11.15 7.22
CA GLY A 22 2.18 -11.95 8.29
C GLY A 22 2.75 -11.61 9.67
N ARG A 23 4.07 -11.39 9.77
CA ARG A 23 4.72 -10.96 11.02
C ARG A 23 4.28 -9.56 11.46
N VAL A 24 4.19 -8.62 10.52
CA VAL A 24 3.72 -7.26 10.80
C VAL A 24 2.24 -7.28 11.23
N ALA A 25 1.40 -8.00 10.50
CA ALA A 25 -0.02 -8.16 10.81
C ALA A 25 -0.23 -8.74 12.20
N ALA A 26 0.49 -9.82 12.55
CA ALA A 26 0.41 -10.42 13.87
C ALA A 26 0.90 -9.48 14.98
N ARG A 27 2.01 -8.76 14.75
CA ARG A 27 2.58 -7.83 15.74
C ARG A 27 1.70 -6.62 15.99
N HIS A 28 1.07 -6.09 14.95
CA HIS A 28 0.32 -4.83 14.99
C HIS A 28 -1.20 -5.02 14.97
N GLN A 29 -1.68 -6.27 14.98
CA GLN A 29 -3.11 -6.61 14.94
C GLN A 29 -3.83 -5.89 13.80
N LEU A 30 -3.24 -5.95 12.60
CA LEU A 30 -3.84 -5.33 11.43
C LEU A 30 -5.17 -6.02 11.08
N PRO A 31 -6.20 -5.27 10.65
CA PRO A 31 -7.45 -5.87 10.20
C PRO A 31 -7.22 -6.84 9.03
N ASP A 32 -7.89 -7.99 9.07
CA ASP A 32 -7.75 -9.04 8.06
C ASP A 32 -8.01 -8.53 6.63
N ASP A 33 -9.00 -7.64 6.44
CA ASP A 33 -9.31 -7.04 5.15
C ASP A 33 -8.13 -6.24 4.59
N ALA A 34 -7.43 -5.48 5.44
CA ALA A 34 -6.26 -4.70 5.05
C ALA A 34 -5.07 -5.62 4.71
N VAL A 35 -4.88 -6.70 5.46
CA VAL A 35 -3.86 -7.72 5.17
C VAL A 35 -4.17 -8.39 3.82
N TRP A 36 -5.43 -8.71 3.58
CA TRP A 36 -5.88 -9.34 2.35
C TRP A 36 -5.64 -8.47 1.12
N ASP A 37 -5.94 -7.18 1.20
CA ASP A 37 -5.67 -6.21 0.13
C ASP A 37 -4.18 -6.16 -0.24
N VAL A 38 -3.29 -6.20 0.76
CA VAL A 38 -1.84 -6.23 0.56
C VAL A 38 -1.40 -7.54 -0.11
N VAL A 39 -1.89 -8.69 0.38
CA VAL A 39 -1.60 -10.01 -0.21
C VAL A 39 -2.03 -10.05 -1.68
N LYS A 40 -3.22 -9.52 -2.00
CA LYS A 40 -3.69 -9.40 -3.38
C LYS A 40 -2.81 -8.51 -4.24
N GLY A 41 -2.32 -7.41 -3.68
CA GLY A 41 -1.32 -6.55 -4.32
C GLY A 41 -0.08 -7.33 -4.76
N PHE A 42 0.50 -8.14 -3.85
CA PHE A 42 1.67 -8.96 -4.18
C PHE A 42 1.38 -10.04 -5.23
N GLU A 43 0.23 -10.72 -5.17
CA GLU A 43 -0.16 -11.69 -6.19
C GLU A 43 -0.26 -11.07 -7.59
N VAL A 44 -0.76 -9.83 -7.69
CA VAL A 44 -0.82 -9.09 -8.96
C VAL A 44 0.57 -8.76 -9.47
N ILE A 45 1.48 -8.28 -8.61
CA ILE A 45 2.86 -7.96 -8.97
C ILE A 45 3.59 -9.23 -9.44
N TYR A 46 3.48 -10.32 -8.69
CA TYR A 46 4.08 -11.62 -9.04
C TYR A 46 3.60 -12.12 -10.42
N ARG A 47 2.29 -12.09 -10.67
CA ARG A 47 1.74 -12.50 -11.97
C ARG A 47 2.24 -11.63 -13.12
N ARG A 48 2.31 -10.30 -12.92
CA ARG A 48 2.87 -9.37 -13.92
C ARG A 48 4.34 -9.67 -14.21
N ALA A 49 5.14 -9.91 -13.18
CA ALA A 49 6.55 -10.25 -13.34
C ALA A 49 6.74 -11.59 -14.08
N CYS A 50 5.95 -12.62 -13.74
CA CYS A 50 5.99 -13.91 -14.44
C CYS A 50 5.63 -13.75 -15.93
N GLN A 51 4.58 -13.01 -16.25
CA GLN A 51 4.21 -12.72 -17.64
C GLN A 51 5.31 -11.95 -18.39
N GLN A 52 6.03 -11.04 -17.73
CA GLN A 52 7.17 -10.36 -18.34
C GLN A 52 8.29 -11.33 -18.69
N VAL A 53 8.65 -12.22 -17.77
CA VAL A 53 9.66 -13.27 -18.00
C VAL A 53 9.25 -14.18 -19.18
N GLU A 54 7.98 -14.57 -19.25
CA GLU A 54 7.43 -15.37 -20.35
C GLU A 54 7.48 -14.61 -21.69
N ARG A 55 7.13 -13.31 -21.71
CA ARG A 55 7.19 -12.48 -22.92
C ARG A 55 8.62 -12.27 -23.41
N SER A 56 9.56 -12.04 -22.49
CA SER A 56 11.00 -11.92 -22.81
C SER A 56 11.59 -13.21 -23.40
N ALA A 57 10.95 -14.36 -23.16
CA ALA A 57 11.32 -15.65 -23.76
C ALA A 57 10.86 -15.80 -25.22
N GLY A 58 9.86 -15.03 -25.67
CA GLY A 58 9.10 -15.27 -26.90
C GLY A 58 9.44 -14.39 -28.11
N GLY A 59 10.23 -13.34 -27.97
CA GLY A 59 10.57 -12.48 -29.12
C GLY A 59 11.37 -11.24 -28.78
N SER A 60 12.50 -11.09 -29.49
CA SER A 60 13.24 -9.83 -29.62
C SER A 60 12.38 -8.80 -30.35
N GLY A 61 12.01 -7.70 -29.67
CA GLY A 61 11.47 -6.49 -30.32
C GLY A 61 10.33 -5.83 -29.55
N GLY A 62 10.55 -4.60 -29.09
CA GLY A 62 9.46 -3.67 -28.78
C GLY A 62 9.51 -3.00 -27.41
N ASP A 63 10.48 -2.11 -27.22
CA ASP A 63 10.39 -0.87 -26.45
C ASP A 63 9.70 -0.93 -25.07
N SER A 64 10.42 -1.40 -24.06
CA SER A 64 10.11 -1.13 -22.65
C SER A 64 10.56 0.29 -22.29
N SER A 65 9.92 1.29 -22.88
CA SER A 65 10.02 2.67 -22.41
C SER A 65 9.45 2.73 -20.98
N PRO A 66 10.22 3.16 -19.96
CA PRO A 66 9.68 3.36 -18.64
C PRO A 66 8.78 4.58 -18.74
N ARG A 67 7.47 4.36 -18.95
CA ARG A 67 6.49 5.43 -18.83
C ARG A 67 6.66 6.00 -17.43
N ARG A 68 7.24 7.20 -17.32
CA ARG A 68 7.09 8.08 -16.16
C ARG A 68 5.60 8.42 -16.06
N GLY A 69 4.80 7.45 -15.62
CA GLY A 69 3.43 7.67 -15.19
C GLY A 69 3.50 8.20 -13.78
N GLY A 70 2.70 9.22 -13.48
CA GLY A 70 2.40 9.60 -12.10
C GLY A 70 1.96 8.39 -11.27
N PRO A 71 1.74 8.57 -9.95
CA PRO A 71 1.37 7.49 -9.05
C PRO A 71 0.26 6.63 -9.68
N HIS A 72 0.50 5.32 -9.75
CA HIS A 72 -0.42 4.34 -10.33
C HIS A 72 -1.83 4.64 -9.83
N PRO A 73 -2.88 4.69 -10.67
CA PRO A 73 -4.19 5.22 -10.28
C PRO A 73 -4.80 4.52 -9.04
N GLY A 74 -4.51 3.23 -8.84
CA GLY A 74 -4.87 2.53 -7.59
C GLY A 74 -4.05 2.93 -6.35
N LEU A 75 -2.79 3.33 -6.53
CA LEU A 75 -1.92 3.84 -5.48
C LEU A 75 -2.26 5.30 -5.12
N ALA A 76 -2.68 6.10 -6.10
CA ALA A 76 -3.09 7.49 -5.88
C ALA A 76 -4.31 7.58 -4.95
N GLY A 77 -5.31 6.71 -5.14
CA GLY A 77 -6.48 6.63 -4.26
C GLY A 77 -6.14 6.17 -2.84
N LEU A 78 -5.23 5.18 -2.71
CA LEU A 78 -4.76 4.71 -1.40
C LEU A 78 -3.99 5.80 -0.65
N LEU A 79 -3.05 6.48 -1.32
CA LEU A 79 -2.27 7.57 -0.71
C LEU A 79 -3.16 8.76 -0.31
N ASP A 80 -4.17 9.07 -1.11
CA ASP A 80 -5.11 10.15 -0.82
C ASP A 80 -6.05 9.81 0.35
N ARG A 81 -6.46 8.53 0.46
CA ARG A 81 -7.22 8.02 1.59
C ARG A 81 -6.39 8.04 2.88
N LEU A 82 -5.16 7.56 2.83
CA LEU A 82 -4.24 7.55 3.99
C LEU A 82 -3.98 8.97 4.50
N ARG A 83 -3.75 9.95 3.61
CA ARG A 83 -3.59 11.36 4.03
C ARG A 83 -4.83 11.93 4.70
N ARG A 84 -6.03 11.56 4.24
CA ARG A 84 -7.28 11.98 4.87
C ARG A 84 -7.49 11.35 6.24
N GLU A 85 -7.15 10.06 6.38
CA GLU A 85 -7.20 9.36 7.67
C GLU A 85 -6.17 9.96 8.66
N GLU A 86 -4.98 10.32 8.19
CA GLU A 86 -3.92 10.97 8.97
C GLU A 86 -4.30 12.39 9.42
N ALA A 87 -5.01 13.14 8.56
CA ALA A 87 -5.53 14.48 8.89
C ALA A 87 -6.70 14.45 9.89
N VAL A 88 -7.50 13.38 9.91
CA VAL A 88 -8.59 13.19 10.88
C VAL A 88 -8.06 12.68 12.23
N ALA A 89 -6.92 12.00 12.23
CA ALA A 89 -6.28 11.46 13.43
C ALA A 89 -5.42 12.49 14.20
N ALA A 90 -5.16 13.68 13.65
CA ALA A 90 -4.51 14.77 14.37
C ALA A 90 -5.54 15.49 15.25
N PRO A 91 -5.53 15.30 16.59
CA PRO A 91 -6.39 16.07 17.46
C PRO A 91 -5.84 17.49 17.57
N ASP A 92 -6.77 18.43 17.66
CA ASP A 92 -6.59 19.85 17.86
C ASP A 92 -5.90 20.13 19.22
N GLU A 93 -4.57 20.00 19.27
CA GLU A 93 -3.76 20.51 20.38
C GLU A 93 -3.51 22.01 20.17
N ALA A 94 -4.59 22.80 20.07
CA ALA A 94 -4.56 24.25 20.12
C ALA A 94 -5.84 24.83 20.74
N GLY A 95 -5.89 24.81 22.08
CA GLY A 95 -6.58 25.87 22.83
C GLY A 95 -7.92 25.52 23.47
N SER A 96 -7.95 24.52 24.37
CA SER A 96 -8.96 24.48 25.43
C SER A 96 -8.41 25.15 26.69
N LEU A 97 -8.62 26.47 26.79
CA LEU A 97 -8.64 27.18 28.07
C LEU A 97 -10.11 27.53 28.35
N ALA A 98 -10.73 26.74 29.24
CA ALA A 98 -11.97 27.10 29.93
C ALA A 98 -11.86 28.55 30.47
N GLY A 99 -12.85 29.43 30.38
CA GLY A 99 -14.26 29.19 30.64
C GLY A 99 -14.55 29.33 32.14
N VAL A 100 -14.68 30.55 32.65
CA VAL A 100 -15.44 30.82 33.88
C VAL A 100 -16.36 32.03 33.61
N GLY A 101 -17.66 31.75 33.54
CA GLY A 101 -18.71 32.71 33.21
C GLY A 101 -19.25 33.48 34.41
N GLY A 102 -20.16 34.40 34.11
CA GLY A 102 -21.02 35.09 35.07
C GLY A 102 -21.65 36.35 34.49
N GLU A 103 -22.73 36.21 33.71
CA GLU A 103 -23.82 37.22 33.68
C GLU A 103 -24.87 36.80 34.71
N PRO A 104 -25.58 37.76 35.35
CA PRO A 104 -26.98 37.95 34.94
C PRO A 104 -27.57 39.38 35.09
N THR A 105 -28.35 39.76 34.09
CA THR A 105 -29.70 40.39 34.08
C THR A 105 -30.03 41.71 34.81
N CYS A 106 -30.89 42.47 34.11
CA CYS A 106 -31.50 43.78 34.39
C CYS A 106 -32.17 43.98 35.76
N GLY A 107 -32.12 45.24 36.20
CA GLY A 107 -33.02 45.91 37.15
C GLY A 107 -32.90 47.41 36.98
#